data_AF-A0A2I0HTG2-F1
#
_entry.id   AF-A0A2I0HTG2-F1
#
_cell.length_a   1.000
_cell.length_b   1.000
_cell.length_c   1.000
_cell.angle_alpha   90.00
_cell.angle_beta   90.00
_cell.angle_gamma   90.00
#
_symmetry.space_group_name_H-M   'P 1'
#
loop_
_entity.id
_entity.type
_entity.pdbx_description
1 polymer ?
#
loop_
_entity_poly.entity_id
_entity_poly.type
_entity_poly.pdbx_seq_one_letter_code
_entity_poly.pdbx_strand_id
1 'polypeptide(L)'
;MKSQMASPGFTDVFAALVAVVNTKFPEVGELLLRRIVLQLKRAYKRNDKPQLLAAVKFIAHLVNQQVAHEIIALELLTVLLEKPTDDSVEVAVGFVTECGSMLQDVSPKGLHGIFERFRGILHEGEIDKRVQFLIEGLFAIRKAKFQGYPAVRPELDLVEPEDQWTHEISLEDPVDPEIALDIFKPDPQFLENEKRYEEIKKSILGDESEEEDESDAGSDDESDEESDEEDEEEMKIRDETETNLINLRRTIYLTIMSSVDFEEAGHKLLKIKLEPGQEMELCIMLLECCSQERTYLRYYGLLGQRFCMINKVHQENFEKCFVQQYSMIHRLETNKLRNVAKFFAHLLGTDALPWHVLAYIRLTEEDTTSSSRIFIKILFQELSEHLGIRLLNERLNDPTMQDSFESIFPKDNPKNTRFSINFFTSIGLGGITENLREYLKNMPRLIMQQQQAAPSGSESEDESGSSDTSSSEEDSESDSGSSSSDGSERDRRRRSKRRRRD
;
A
#
# COMPACT_ATOMS: atom_id res chain seq x y z
N MET A 1 -10.49 -36.45 -5.76
CA MET A 1 -9.93 -37.66 -5.10
C MET A 1 -8.52 -38.03 -5.56
N LYS A 2 -8.29 -38.44 -6.82
CA LYS A 2 -6.95 -38.85 -7.30
C LYS A 2 -5.87 -37.75 -7.10
N SER A 3 -6.20 -36.50 -7.43
CA SER A 3 -5.29 -35.36 -7.25
C SER A 3 -4.94 -35.10 -5.78
N GLN A 4 -5.90 -35.26 -4.88
CA GLN A 4 -5.68 -35.12 -3.44
C GLN A 4 -4.78 -36.24 -2.89
N MET A 5 -4.94 -37.47 -3.37
CA MET A 5 -4.05 -38.58 -3.00
C MET A 5 -2.61 -38.37 -3.48
N ALA A 6 -2.44 -37.80 -4.67
CA ALA A 6 -1.12 -37.49 -5.21
C ALA A 6 -0.46 -36.32 -4.45
N SER A 7 -1.27 -35.34 -4.01
CA SER A 7 -0.80 -34.12 -3.34
C SER A 7 -1.62 -33.80 -2.08
N PRO A 8 -1.39 -34.49 -0.94
CA PRO A 8 -2.13 -34.26 0.31
C PRO A 8 -1.85 -32.89 0.97
N GLY A 9 -0.83 -32.17 0.50
CA GLY A 9 -0.49 -30.82 0.97
C GLY A 9 -1.54 -29.76 0.64
N PHE A 10 -2.28 -29.93 -0.46
CA PHE A 10 -3.30 -28.99 -0.95
C PHE A 10 -4.73 -29.46 -0.64
N THR A 11 -4.91 -30.29 0.38
CA THR A 11 -6.22 -30.87 0.70
C THR A 11 -7.25 -29.82 1.12
N ASP A 12 -6.80 -28.76 1.77
CA ASP A 12 -7.57 -27.56 2.10
C ASP A 12 -8.13 -26.86 0.86
N VAL A 13 -7.30 -26.67 -0.17
CA VAL A 13 -7.70 -26.06 -1.45
C VAL A 13 -8.69 -26.96 -2.19
N PHE A 14 -8.44 -28.27 -2.23
CA PHE A 14 -9.38 -29.21 -2.84
C PHE A 14 -10.73 -29.25 -2.11
N ALA A 15 -10.74 -29.11 -0.78
CA ALA A 15 -11.98 -29.04 -0.02
C ALA A 15 -12.75 -27.74 -0.29
N ALA A 16 -12.06 -26.60 -0.41
CA ALA A 16 -12.68 -25.33 -0.79
C ALA A 16 -13.32 -25.40 -2.19
N LEU A 17 -12.62 -26.00 -3.17
CA LEU A 17 -13.18 -26.23 -4.50
C LEU A 17 -14.44 -27.11 -4.44
N VAL A 18 -14.41 -28.18 -3.64
CA VAL A 18 -15.58 -29.03 -3.46
C VAL A 18 -16.73 -28.26 -2.81
N ALA A 19 -16.45 -27.38 -1.83
CA ALA A 19 -17.48 -26.56 -1.21
C ALA A 19 -18.19 -25.66 -2.23
N VAL A 20 -17.43 -24.98 -3.10
CA VAL A 20 -17.98 -24.14 -4.18
C VAL A 20 -18.79 -24.98 -5.17
N VAL A 21 -18.33 -26.17 -5.56
CA VAL A 21 -19.11 -27.05 -6.45
C VAL A 21 -20.37 -27.55 -5.75
N ASN A 22 -20.31 -27.82 -4.45
CA ASN A 22 -21.40 -28.39 -3.68
C ASN A 22 -22.58 -27.42 -3.47
N THR A 23 -22.35 -26.11 -3.50
CA THR A 23 -23.46 -25.13 -3.45
C THR A 23 -24.34 -25.22 -4.69
N LYS A 24 -23.74 -25.44 -5.87
CA LYS A 24 -24.46 -25.51 -7.15
C LYS A 24 -24.89 -26.94 -7.52
N PHE A 25 -24.07 -27.93 -7.20
CA PHE A 25 -24.30 -29.34 -7.49
C PHE A 25 -24.13 -30.21 -6.23
N PRO A 26 -25.13 -30.25 -5.33
CA PRO A 26 -25.05 -31.04 -4.10
C PRO A 26 -24.82 -32.54 -4.36
N GLU A 27 -25.37 -33.08 -5.44
CA GLU A 27 -25.21 -34.48 -5.83
C GLU A 27 -23.74 -34.86 -6.09
N VAL A 28 -22.95 -33.93 -6.64
CA VAL A 28 -21.52 -34.14 -6.89
C VAL A 28 -20.74 -34.20 -5.57
N GLY A 29 -21.10 -33.32 -4.62
CA GLY A 29 -20.55 -33.32 -3.27
C GLY A 29 -20.87 -34.63 -2.53
N GLU A 30 -22.12 -35.08 -2.61
CA GLU A 30 -22.56 -36.34 -2.01
C GLU A 30 -21.83 -37.55 -2.60
N LEU A 31 -21.75 -37.64 -3.93
CA LEU A 31 -21.04 -38.71 -4.63
C LEU A 31 -19.56 -38.77 -4.24
N LEU A 32 -18.92 -37.60 -4.15
CA LEU A 32 -17.53 -37.50 -3.72
C LEU A 32 -17.36 -37.98 -2.28
N LEU A 33 -18.23 -37.57 -1.36
CA LEU A 33 -18.20 -37.99 0.04
C LEU A 33 -18.41 -39.51 0.18
N ARG A 34 -19.39 -40.08 -0.53
CA ARG A 34 -19.62 -41.54 -0.64
C ARG A 34 -18.35 -42.27 -1.09
N ARG A 35 -17.72 -41.83 -2.18
CA ARG A 35 -16.50 -42.45 -2.72
C ARG A 35 -15.33 -42.37 -1.73
N ILE A 36 -15.16 -41.26 -1.00
CA ILE A 36 -14.11 -41.10 0.03
C ILE A 36 -14.37 -42.02 1.23
N VAL A 37 -15.61 -42.11 1.71
CA VAL A 37 -15.98 -43.03 2.80
C VAL A 37 -15.71 -44.48 2.40
N LEU A 38 -16.02 -44.87 1.17
CA LEU A 38 -15.70 -46.22 0.68
C LEU A 38 -14.19 -46.45 0.59
N GLN A 39 -13.43 -45.46 0.12
CA GLN A 39 -11.97 -45.53 0.07
C GLN A 39 -11.38 -45.67 1.47
N LEU A 40 -11.86 -44.89 2.43
CA LEU A 40 -11.50 -44.98 3.84
C LEU A 40 -11.77 -46.38 4.40
N LYS A 41 -12.99 -46.93 4.22
CA LYS A 41 -13.36 -48.30 4.64
C LYS A 41 -12.41 -49.35 4.04
N ARG A 42 -12.03 -49.21 2.78
CA ARG A 42 -11.11 -50.13 2.09
C ARG A 42 -9.68 -49.99 2.62
N ALA A 43 -9.20 -48.76 2.83
CA ALA A 43 -7.86 -48.49 3.36
C ALA A 43 -7.73 -49.02 4.79
N TYR A 44 -8.75 -48.81 5.63
CA TYR A 44 -8.80 -49.33 7.00
C TYR A 44 -8.79 -50.86 7.03
N LYS A 45 -9.62 -51.53 6.20
CA LYS A 45 -9.62 -53.01 6.12
C LYS A 45 -8.31 -53.60 5.58
N ARG A 46 -7.57 -52.86 4.76
CA ARG A 46 -6.29 -53.29 4.16
C ARG A 46 -5.07 -52.87 4.99
N ASN A 47 -5.26 -52.10 6.06
CA ASN A 47 -4.19 -51.46 6.82
C ASN A 47 -3.22 -50.64 5.93
N ASP A 48 -3.75 -49.97 4.91
CA ASP A 48 -2.96 -49.07 4.05
C ASP A 48 -2.90 -47.67 4.67
N LYS A 49 -1.84 -47.42 5.43
CA LYS A 49 -1.66 -46.18 6.21
C LYS A 49 -1.59 -44.91 5.35
N PRO A 50 -0.79 -44.82 4.25
CA PRO A 50 -0.79 -43.64 3.39
C PRO A 50 -2.16 -43.29 2.81
N GLN A 51 -2.91 -44.30 2.34
CA GLN A 51 -4.25 -44.06 1.79
C GLN A 51 -5.25 -43.66 2.88
N LEU A 52 -5.14 -44.26 4.07
CA LEU A 52 -5.98 -43.92 5.22
C LEU A 52 -5.74 -42.47 5.64
N LEU A 53 -4.48 -42.05 5.81
CA LEU A 53 -4.13 -40.67 6.18
C LEU A 53 -4.66 -39.65 5.16
N ALA A 54 -4.50 -39.93 3.86
CA ALA A 54 -5.00 -39.03 2.82
C ALA A 54 -6.53 -38.89 2.84
N ALA A 55 -7.25 -40.02 2.99
CA ALA A 55 -8.72 -40.01 3.05
C ALA A 55 -9.25 -39.32 4.31
N VAL A 56 -8.65 -39.62 5.47
CA VAL A 56 -8.97 -39.01 6.77
C VAL A 56 -8.74 -37.49 6.73
N LYS A 57 -7.60 -37.05 6.17
CA LYS A 57 -7.31 -35.63 6.00
C LYS A 57 -8.32 -34.94 5.08
N PHE A 58 -8.76 -35.62 4.02
CA PHE A 58 -9.76 -35.04 3.13
C PHE A 58 -11.12 -34.88 3.80
N ILE A 59 -11.57 -35.89 4.56
CA ILE A 59 -12.79 -35.79 5.38
C ILE A 59 -12.67 -34.63 6.38
N ALA A 60 -11.50 -34.44 7.01
CA ALA A 60 -11.30 -33.36 7.99
C ALA A 60 -11.59 -31.98 7.38
N HIS A 61 -11.03 -31.70 6.20
CA HIS A 61 -11.25 -30.41 5.53
C HIS A 61 -12.66 -30.28 4.92
N LEU A 62 -13.31 -31.38 4.52
CA LEU A 62 -14.72 -31.35 4.09
C LEU A 62 -15.68 -31.03 5.24
N VAL A 63 -15.37 -31.50 6.46
CA VAL A 63 -16.12 -31.13 7.67
C VAL A 63 -15.84 -29.67 8.05
N ASN A 64 -14.60 -29.20 7.91
CA ASN A 64 -14.27 -27.80 8.16
C ASN A 64 -15.03 -26.84 7.23
N GLN A 65 -15.19 -27.22 5.95
CA GLN A 65 -15.94 -26.46 4.95
C GLN A 65 -17.46 -26.72 4.97
N GLN A 66 -17.97 -27.45 5.97
CA GLN A 66 -19.40 -27.81 6.11
C GLN A 66 -20.00 -28.53 4.89
N VAL A 67 -19.20 -29.22 4.10
CA VAL A 67 -19.73 -30.12 3.05
C VAL A 67 -20.23 -31.42 3.65
N ALA A 68 -19.56 -31.89 4.70
CA ALA A 68 -19.88 -33.11 5.42
C ALA A 68 -20.30 -32.78 6.86
N HIS A 69 -21.39 -33.41 7.32
CA HIS A 69 -21.86 -33.24 8.70
C HIS A 69 -20.85 -33.80 9.72
N GLU A 70 -20.74 -33.17 10.89
CA GLU A 70 -19.72 -33.52 11.90
C GLU A 70 -19.88 -34.92 12.51
N ILE A 71 -21.04 -35.56 12.33
CA ILE A 71 -21.30 -36.94 12.77
C ILE A 71 -20.27 -37.91 12.17
N ILE A 72 -19.90 -37.73 10.90
CA ILE A 72 -18.88 -38.57 10.24
C ILE A 72 -17.54 -38.48 10.96
N ALA A 73 -17.16 -37.29 11.40
CA ALA A 73 -15.91 -37.07 12.12
C ALA A 73 -15.92 -37.79 13.49
N LEU A 74 -17.05 -37.73 14.21
CA LEU A 74 -17.20 -38.41 15.51
C LEU A 74 -17.24 -39.93 15.38
N GLU A 75 -17.97 -40.46 14.39
CA GLU A 75 -18.01 -41.89 14.09
C GLU A 75 -16.62 -42.41 13.70
N LEU A 76 -15.92 -41.68 12.82
CA LEU A 76 -14.56 -42.02 12.39
C LEU A 76 -13.59 -42.12 13.57
N LEU A 77 -13.62 -41.12 14.45
CA LEU A 77 -12.78 -41.13 15.65
C LEU A 77 -13.14 -42.25 16.61
N THR A 78 -14.42 -42.58 16.73
CA THR A 78 -14.86 -43.71 17.55
C THR A 78 -14.32 -45.03 17.00
N VAL A 79 -14.40 -45.25 15.68
CA VAL A 79 -13.87 -46.47 15.02
C VAL A 79 -12.34 -46.57 15.15
N LEU A 80 -11.61 -45.46 15.00
CA LEU A 80 -10.15 -45.44 15.11
C LEU A 80 -9.66 -45.69 16.55
N LEU A 81 -10.45 -45.27 17.56
CA LEU A 81 -10.10 -45.35 18.98
C LEU A 81 -10.72 -46.55 19.72
N GLU A 82 -11.61 -47.33 19.09
CA GLU A 82 -12.21 -48.53 19.70
C GLU A 82 -11.17 -49.61 19.99
N LYS A 83 -10.21 -49.80 19.06
CA LYS A 83 -9.04 -50.67 19.23
C LYS A 83 -7.78 -49.85 18.99
N PRO A 84 -7.21 -49.25 20.04
CA PRO A 84 -6.09 -48.34 19.89
C PRO A 84 -4.84 -49.12 19.48
N THR A 85 -4.38 -48.87 18.26
CA THR A 85 -3.08 -49.31 17.74
C THR A 85 -2.21 -48.09 17.51
N ASP A 86 -0.88 -48.23 17.51
CA ASP A 86 0.02 -47.09 17.31
C ASP A 86 -0.32 -46.30 16.03
N ASP A 87 -0.67 -46.99 14.95
CA ASP A 87 -1.07 -46.39 13.68
C ASP A 87 -2.46 -45.75 13.72
N SER A 88 -3.46 -46.41 14.31
CA SER A 88 -4.82 -45.85 14.38
C SER A 88 -4.88 -44.60 15.25
N VAL A 89 -4.11 -44.56 16.33
CA VAL A 89 -4.00 -43.40 17.22
C VAL A 89 -3.23 -42.26 16.54
N GLU A 90 -2.16 -42.53 15.80
CA GLU A 90 -1.46 -41.50 15.01
C GLU A 90 -2.40 -40.85 13.97
N VAL A 91 -3.19 -41.67 13.27
CA VAL A 91 -4.19 -41.19 12.30
C VAL A 91 -5.27 -40.37 13.00
N ALA A 92 -5.77 -40.82 14.15
CA ALA A 92 -6.79 -40.11 14.92
C ALA A 92 -6.27 -38.76 15.44
N VAL A 93 -5.02 -38.71 15.94
CA VAL A 93 -4.40 -37.44 16.37
C VAL A 93 -4.29 -36.48 15.20
N GLY A 94 -3.80 -36.93 14.04
CA GLY A 94 -3.71 -36.11 12.83
C GLY A 94 -5.07 -35.60 12.34
N PHE A 95 -6.13 -36.40 12.47
CA PHE A 95 -7.48 -35.98 12.14
C PHE A 95 -7.98 -34.87 13.07
N VAL A 96 -7.86 -35.05 14.39
CA VAL A 96 -8.30 -34.04 15.36
C VAL A 96 -7.47 -32.76 15.28
N THR A 97 -6.19 -32.82 14.88
CA THR A 97 -5.42 -31.58 14.66
C THR A 97 -5.99 -30.73 13.54
N GLU A 98 -6.54 -31.33 12.48
CA GLU A 98 -7.03 -30.62 11.28
C GLU A 98 -8.49 -30.15 11.45
N CYS A 99 -9.38 -30.98 12.01
CA CYS A 99 -10.81 -30.63 12.19
C CYS A 99 -11.22 -30.25 13.61
N GLY A 100 -10.27 -30.25 14.57
CA GLY A 100 -10.57 -30.05 15.98
C GLY A 100 -11.10 -28.66 16.32
N SER A 101 -10.68 -27.62 15.59
CA SER A 101 -11.25 -26.27 15.75
C SER A 101 -12.74 -26.27 15.39
N MET A 102 -13.11 -26.85 14.25
CA MET A 102 -14.51 -26.91 13.81
C MET A 102 -15.38 -27.74 14.76
N LEU A 103 -14.89 -28.91 15.18
CA LEU A 103 -15.59 -29.75 16.16
C LEU A 103 -15.74 -29.08 17.53
N GLN A 104 -14.81 -28.20 17.91
CA GLN A 104 -14.91 -27.45 19.16
C GLN A 104 -16.06 -26.44 19.12
N ASP A 105 -16.32 -25.84 17.96
CA ASP A 105 -17.34 -24.82 17.78
C ASP A 105 -18.74 -25.43 17.57
N VAL A 106 -18.85 -26.49 16.75
CA VAL A 106 -20.13 -27.14 16.44
C VAL A 106 -20.55 -28.16 17.51
N SER A 107 -19.65 -29.07 17.91
CA SER A 107 -19.98 -30.20 18.79
C SER A 107 -19.00 -30.36 19.98
N PRO A 108 -18.93 -29.38 20.92
CA PRO A 108 -17.97 -29.38 22.02
C PRO A 108 -18.08 -30.61 22.94
N LYS A 109 -19.28 -31.17 23.09
CA LYS A 109 -19.52 -32.40 23.87
C LYS A 109 -18.94 -33.64 23.18
N GLY A 110 -19.09 -33.76 21.86
CA GLY A 110 -18.53 -34.86 21.07
C GLY A 110 -17.01 -34.83 21.13
N LEU A 111 -16.41 -33.66 20.90
CA LEU A 111 -14.97 -33.47 21.04
C LEU A 111 -14.47 -33.79 22.46
N HIS A 112 -15.21 -33.39 23.50
CA HIS A 112 -14.85 -33.73 24.88
C HIS A 112 -14.77 -35.25 25.11
N GLY A 113 -15.76 -36.01 24.64
CA GLY A 113 -15.77 -37.47 24.73
C GLY A 113 -14.57 -38.13 24.04
N ILE A 114 -14.16 -37.62 22.88
CA ILE A 114 -12.96 -38.11 22.17
C ILE A 114 -11.69 -37.87 23.00
N PHE A 115 -11.54 -36.69 23.61
CA PHE A 115 -10.39 -36.41 24.47
C PHE A 115 -10.37 -37.23 25.76
N GLU A 116 -11.52 -37.61 26.30
CA GLU A 116 -11.59 -38.57 27.41
C GLU A 116 -11.07 -39.94 26.98
N ARG A 117 -11.39 -40.39 25.75
CA ARG A 117 -10.82 -41.64 25.19
C ARG A 117 -9.30 -41.55 25.03
N PHE A 118 -8.76 -40.48 24.47
CA PHE A 118 -7.31 -40.26 24.40
C PHE A 118 -6.64 -40.27 25.79
N ARG A 119 -7.30 -39.72 26.81
CA ARG A 119 -6.79 -39.77 28.19
C ARG A 119 -6.80 -41.19 28.76
N GLY A 120 -7.87 -41.96 28.51
CA GLY A 120 -7.95 -43.37 28.91
C GLY A 120 -6.80 -44.17 28.33
N ILE A 121 -6.57 -44.01 27.03
CA ILE A 121 -5.47 -44.64 26.30
C ILE A 121 -4.10 -44.27 26.88
N LEU A 122 -3.88 -42.99 27.24
CA LEU A 122 -2.63 -42.54 27.84
C LEU A 122 -2.39 -43.14 29.24
N HIS A 123 -3.45 -43.38 30.01
CA HIS A 123 -3.37 -43.98 31.34
C HIS A 123 -3.21 -45.51 31.32
N GLU A 124 -3.76 -46.20 30.32
CA GLU A 124 -3.61 -47.64 30.13
C GLU A 124 -2.17 -48.02 29.80
N GLY A 125 -1.43 -47.15 29.11
CA GLY A 125 0.02 -47.26 28.95
C GLY A 125 0.50 -48.40 28.05
N GLU A 126 -0.39 -49.04 27.30
CA GLU A 126 -0.08 -50.12 26.35
C GLU A 126 0.54 -49.63 25.03
N ILE A 127 0.65 -48.31 24.85
CA ILE A 127 1.05 -47.65 23.61
C ILE A 127 2.51 -47.19 23.62
N ASP A 128 3.14 -47.16 22.45
CA ASP A 128 4.52 -46.66 22.29
C ASP A 128 4.69 -45.20 22.73
N LYS A 129 5.89 -44.88 23.25
CA LYS A 129 6.25 -43.55 23.75
C LYS A 129 6.05 -42.46 22.71
N ARG A 130 6.30 -42.76 21.42
CA ARG A 130 6.08 -41.80 20.33
C ARG A 130 4.63 -41.32 20.28
N VAL A 131 3.69 -42.25 20.37
CA VAL A 131 2.25 -41.94 20.27
C VAL A 131 1.75 -41.25 21.54
N GLN A 132 2.32 -41.58 22.70
CA GLN A 132 2.08 -40.81 23.94
C GLN A 132 2.45 -39.33 23.76
N PHE A 133 3.62 -39.02 23.20
CA PHE A 133 4.02 -37.64 22.88
C PHE A 133 3.07 -36.96 21.88
N LEU A 134 2.54 -37.69 20.90
CA LEU A 134 1.55 -37.14 19.96
C LEU A 134 0.25 -36.76 20.66
N ILE A 135 -0.24 -37.59 21.57
CA ILE A 135 -1.42 -37.30 22.39
C ILE A 135 -1.17 -36.09 23.29
N GLU A 136 -0.02 -36.02 23.98
CA GLU A 136 0.34 -34.87 24.80
C GLU A 136 0.42 -33.57 23.98
N GLY A 137 1.00 -33.63 22.79
CA GLY A 137 1.01 -32.53 21.82
C GLY A 137 -0.40 -32.08 21.45
N LEU A 138 -1.32 -33.01 21.20
CA LEU A 138 -2.72 -32.72 20.91
C LEU A 138 -3.43 -32.01 22.09
N PHE A 139 -3.15 -32.40 23.33
CA PHE A 139 -3.68 -31.70 24.52
C PHE A 139 -3.14 -30.27 24.63
N ALA A 140 -1.88 -30.03 24.25
CA ALA A 140 -1.32 -28.69 24.19
C ALA A 140 -2.01 -27.82 23.13
N ILE A 141 -2.27 -28.37 21.93
CA ILE A 141 -3.01 -27.70 20.85
C ILE A 141 -4.42 -27.33 21.32
N ARG A 142 -5.13 -28.25 21.99
CA ARG A 142 -6.46 -27.97 22.56
C ARG A 142 -6.41 -26.85 23.60
N LYS A 143 -5.40 -26.84 24.47
CA LYS A 143 -5.22 -25.78 25.49
C LYS A 143 -4.98 -24.41 24.84
N ALA A 144 -4.27 -24.39 23.72
CA ALA A 144 -4.08 -23.21 22.87
C ALA A 144 -5.30 -22.91 21.97
N LYS A 145 -6.44 -23.62 22.13
CA LYS A 145 -7.64 -23.47 21.30
C LYS A 145 -7.35 -23.58 19.79
N PHE A 146 -6.52 -24.55 19.40
CA PHE A 146 -6.16 -24.80 18.00
C PHE A 146 -5.51 -23.60 17.28
N GLN A 147 -4.83 -22.71 18.02
CA GLN A 147 -4.00 -21.65 17.44
C GLN A 147 -2.93 -22.25 16.50
N GLY A 148 -3.04 -21.97 15.20
CA GLY A 148 -2.19 -22.52 14.13
C GLY A 148 -2.91 -23.47 13.18
N TYR A 149 -4.07 -24.01 13.58
CA TYR A 149 -4.93 -24.87 12.77
C TYR A 149 -6.36 -24.28 12.72
N PRO A 150 -6.57 -23.17 12.00
CA PRO A 150 -7.91 -22.64 11.80
C PRO A 150 -8.77 -23.64 11.01
N ALA A 151 -10.07 -23.70 11.27
CA ALA A 151 -10.99 -24.59 10.56
C ALA A 151 -10.94 -24.34 9.04
N VAL A 152 -11.17 -23.09 8.64
CA VAL A 152 -11.06 -22.61 7.26
C VAL A 152 -10.07 -21.45 7.23
N ARG A 153 -9.18 -21.42 6.22
CA ARG A 153 -8.30 -20.28 6.02
C ARG A 153 -9.12 -19.12 5.45
N PRO A 154 -8.85 -17.86 5.83
CA PRO A 154 -9.63 -16.72 5.34
C PRO A 154 -9.70 -16.62 3.81
N GLU A 155 -8.65 -17.03 3.10
CA GLU A 155 -8.58 -17.02 1.63
C GLU A 155 -9.41 -18.13 0.97
N LEU A 156 -9.81 -19.16 1.74
CA LEU A 156 -10.54 -20.34 1.27
C LEU A 156 -12.00 -20.35 1.74
N ASP A 157 -12.44 -19.29 2.42
CA ASP A 157 -13.82 -19.08 2.85
C ASP A 157 -14.57 -18.36 1.71
N LEU A 158 -14.98 -19.14 0.71
CA LEU A 158 -15.55 -18.63 -0.55
C LEU A 158 -17.08 -18.78 -0.62
N VAL A 159 -17.67 -19.44 0.37
CA VAL A 159 -19.08 -19.83 0.35
C VAL A 159 -19.77 -19.27 1.58
N GLU A 160 -20.78 -18.44 1.37
CA GLU A 160 -21.60 -17.89 2.44
C GLU A 160 -22.35 -19.01 3.19
N PRO A 161 -22.54 -18.88 4.52
CA PRO A 161 -23.12 -19.94 5.35
C PRO A 161 -24.56 -20.32 4.96
N GLU A 162 -25.30 -19.42 4.30
CA GLU A 162 -26.69 -19.67 3.87
C GLU A 162 -26.77 -20.60 2.65
N ASP A 163 -25.73 -20.58 1.80
CA ASP A 163 -25.61 -21.40 0.60
C ASP A 163 -24.94 -22.78 0.86
N GLN A 164 -24.48 -23.01 2.10
CA GLN A 164 -23.79 -24.25 2.46
C GLN A 164 -24.78 -25.42 2.55
N TRP A 165 -24.53 -26.45 1.73
CA TRP A 165 -25.29 -27.70 1.78
C TRP A 165 -24.49 -28.79 2.52
N THR A 166 -24.96 -29.19 3.70
CA THR A 166 -24.32 -30.23 4.51
C THR A 166 -24.89 -31.61 4.19
N HIS A 167 -24.01 -32.59 3.91
CA HIS A 167 -24.42 -33.97 3.67
C HIS A 167 -24.29 -34.82 4.93
N GLU A 168 -25.39 -35.47 5.33
CA GLU A 168 -25.41 -36.47 6.40
C GLU A 168 -25.20 -37.87 5.81
N ILE A 169 -24.01 -38.43 6.01
CA ILE A 169 -23.69 -39.82 5.62
C ILE A 169 -23.17 -40.55 6.87
N SER A 170 -23.61 -41.77 7.15
CA SER A 170 -22.98 -42.57 8.21
C SER A 170 -21.89 -43.49 7.65
N LEU A 171 -20.88 -43.76 8.47
CA LEU A 171 -19.87 -44.79 8.19
C LEU A 171 -20.46 -46.19 8.20
N GLU A 172 -21.65 -46.46 8.72
CA GLU A 172 -22.23 -47.81 8.71
C GLU A 172 -23.02 -48.11 7.43
N ASP A 173 -23.48 -47.08 6.73
CA ASP A 173 -24.38 -47.22 5.60
C ASP A 173 -23.73 -47.93 4.39
N PRO A 174 -24.53 -48.69 3.61
CA PRO A 174 -24.08 -49.26 2.36
C PRO A 174 -23.85 -48.14 1.34
N VAL A 175 -22.59 -47.92 0.99
CA VAL A 175 -22.21 -46.85 0.07
C VAL A 175 -22.06 -47.40 -1.35
N ASP A 176 -22.89 -46.92 -2.27
CA ASP A 176 -22.70 -47.15 -3.70
C ASP A 176 -21.75 -46.07 -4.28
N PRO A 177 -20.56 -46.45 -4.79
CA PRO A 177 -19.65 -45.51 -5.42
C PRO A 177 -20.06 -45.06 -6.83
N GLU A 178 -21.10 -45.67 -7.41
CA GLU A 178 -21.61 -45.35 -8.76
C GLU A 178 -20.48 -45.31 -9.81
N ILE A 179 -19.61 -46.33 -9.80
CA ILE A 179 -18.43 -46.43 -10.69
C ILE A 179 -18.85 -46.45 -12.17
N ALA A 180 -20.11 -46.83 -12.44
CA ALA A 180 -20.69 -46.84 -13.77
C ALA A 180 -20.69 -45.46 -14.46
N LEU A 181 -20.67 -44.36 -13.68
CA LEU A 181 -20.61 -42.98 -14.19
C LEU A 181 -19.24 -42.61 -14.76
N ASP A 182 -18.16 -43.27 -14.30
CA ASP A 182 -16.79 -42.98 -14.77
C ASP A 182 -16.52 -43.57 -16.17
N ILE A 183 -17.40 -44.45 -16.66
CA ILE A 183 -17.26 -45.14 -17.95
C ILE A 183 -18.20 -44.49 -18.95
N PHE A 184 -17.65 -44.00 -20.06
CA PHE A 184 -18.44 -43.42 -21.13
C PHE A 184 -19.47 -44.42 -21.67
N LYS A 185 -20.72 -43.98 -21.76
CA LYS A 185 -21.84 -44.74 -22.33
C LYS A 185 -22.64 -43.84 -23.27
N PRO A 186 -23.15 -44.39 -24.39
CA PRO A 186 -24.04 -43.64 -25.26
C PRO A 186 -25.36 -43.35 -24.53
N ASP A 187 -25.72 -42.07 -24.44
CA ASP A 187 -26.96 -41.62 -23.85
C ASP A 187 -28.02 -41.37 -24.95
N PRO A 188 -29.16 -42.07 -24.95
CA PRO A 188 -30.27 -41.80 -25.87
C PRO A 188 -30.82 -40.37 -25.79
N GLN A 189 -30.67 -39.70 -24.65
CA GLN A 189 -31.17 -38.34 -24.38
C GLN A 189 -30.06 -37.27 -24.36
N PHE A 190 -28.91 -37.56 -24.97
CA PHE A 190 -27.75 -36.66 -24.97
C PHE A 190 -28.10 -35.21 -25.32
N LEU A 191 -28.84 -34.98 -26.41
CA LEU A 191 -29.23 -33.64 -26.88
C LEU A 191 -30.14 -32.88 -25.88
N GLU A 192 -30.96 -33.59 -25.11
CA GLU A 192 -31.83 -32.96 -24.10
C GLU A 192 -31.03 -32.62 -22.84
N ASN A 193 -30.12 -33.51 -22.43
CA ASN A 193 -29.27 -33.31 -21.25
C ASN A 193 -28.21 -32.23 -21.47
N GLU A 194 -27.67 -32.11 -22.69
CA GLU A 194 -26.72 -31.05 -23.07
C GLU A 194 -27.39 -29.67 -22.99
N LYS A 195 -28.60 -29.52 -23.54
CA LYS A 195 -29.38 -28.27 -23.43
C LYS A 195 -29.68 -27.88 -22.00
N ARG A 196 -30.12 -28.84 -21.17
CA ARG A 196 -30.35 -28.58 -19.73
C ARG A 196 -29.07 -28.14 -19.02
N TYR A 197 -27.93 -28.72 -19.37
CA TYR A 197 -26.65 -28.33 -18.80
C TYR A 197 -26.24 -26.92 -19.23
N GLU A 198 -26.46 -26.56 -20.51
CA GLU A 198 -26.24 -25.21 -21.01
C GLU A 198 -27.14 -24.18 -20.30
N GLU A 199 -28.43 -24.49 -20.10
CA GLU A 199 -29.36 -23.64 -19.34
C GLU A 199 -28.87 -23.41 -17.89
N ILE A 200 -28.43 -24.48 -17.21
CA ILE A 200 -27.85 -24.40 -15.85
C ILE A 200 -26.55 -23.58 -15.87
N LYS A 201 -25.68 -23.78 -16.87
CA LYS A 201 -24.43 -23.04 -17.04
C LYS A 201 -24.71 -21.54 -17.15
N LYS A 202 -25.64 -21.14 -18.03
CA LYS A 202 -26.07 -19.75 -18.19
C LYS A 202 -26.63 -19.18 -16.89
N SER A 203 -27.49 -19.92 -16.18
CA SER A 203 -28.05 -19.43 -14.91
C SER A 203 -27.01 -19.23 -13.80
N ILE A 204 -25.90 -19.96 -13.82
CA ILE A 204 -24.86 -19.88 -12.78
C ILE A 204 -23.83 -18.80 -13.10
N LEU A 205 -23.44 -18.66 -14.37
CA LEU A 205 -22.35 -17.78 -14.80
C LEU A 205 -22.84 -16.43 -15.37
N GLY A 206 -24.13 -16.31 -15.71
CA GLY A 206 -24.68 -15.17 -16.43
C GLY A 206 -24.35 -15.21 -17.94
N ASP A 207 -25.12 -14.45 -18.73
CA ASP A 207 -24.95 -14.35 -20.19
C ASP A 207 -23.65 -13.65 -20.62
N GLU A 208 -22.92 -13.00 -19.69
CA GLU A 208 -21.59 -12.41 -19.97
C GLU A 208 -20.51 -13.45 -20.34
N SER A 209 -20.79 -14.74 -20.12
CA SER A 209 -19.83 -15.81 -20.39
C SER A 209 -19.88 -16.38 -21.82
N GLU A 210 -20.77 -15.87 -22.69
CA GLU A 210 -20.85 -16.30 -24.10
C GLU A 210 -20.09 -15.39 -25.08
N GLU A 211 -19.56 -14.24 -24.64
CA GLU A 211 -18.84 -13.31 -25.55
C GLU A 211 -17.35 -13.66 -25.78
N GLU A 212 -16.76 -14.60 -25.03
CA GLU A 212 -15.31 -14.89 -25.16
C GLU A 212 -14.93 -16.02 -26.13
N ASP A 213 -15.88 -16.81 -26.67
CA ASP A 213 -15.54 -17.99 -27.49
C ASP A 213 -15.97 -17.94 -28.98
N GLU A 214 -16.59 -16.88 -29.48
CA GLU A 214 -16.83 -16.70 -30.94
C GLU A 214 -16.63 -15.25 -31.41
N SER A 215 -15.38 -14.86 -31.70
CA SER A 215 -15.08 -13.61 -32.43
C SER A 215 -14.53 -13.89 -33.83
N ASP A 216 -15.41 -14.30 -34.74
CA ASP A 216 -15.22 -14.14 -36.20
C ASP A 216 -16.56 -14.04 -36.94
N ALA A 217 -17.15 -12.84 -36.98
CA ALA A 217 -17.88 -12.27 -38.12
C ALA A 217 -18.67 -11.03 -37.68
N GLY A 218 -18.36 -9.88 -38.28
CA GLY A 218 -19.08 -8.63 -38.02
C GLY A 218 -20.44 -8.54 -38.68
N SER A 219 -21.37 -7.85 -38.02
CA SER A 219 -22.15 -6.75 -38.61
C SER A 219 -22.91 -6.00 -37.52
N ASP A 220 -22.89 -4.68 -37.63
CA ASP A 220 -23.78 -3.74 -36.95
C ASP A 220 -25.25 -4.18 -36.99
N ASP A 221 -25.94 -4.11 -35.85
CA ASP A 221 -27.24 -3.43 -35.79
C ASP A 221 -27.54 -3.01 -34.34
N GLU A 222 -27.75 -1.70 -34.17
CA GLU A 222 -28.30 -1.12 -32.94
C GLU A 222 -29.79 -1.46 -32.84
N SER A 223 -30.18 -2.05 -31.72
CA SER A 223 -31.57 -2.00 -31.27
C SER A 223 -31.63 -2.03 -29.74
N ASP A 224 -31.86 -0.83 -29.20
CA ASP A 224 -32.39 -0.60 -27.86
C ASP A 224 -33.68 -1.42 -27.67
N GLU A 225 -33.65 -2.42 -26.80
CA GLU A 225 -34.85 -2.88 -26.10
C GLU A 225 -34.52 -2.94 -24.60
N GLU A 226 -35.01 -1.94 -23.88
CA GLU A 226 -35.15 -1.94 -22.44
C GLU A 226 -36.04 -3.13 -22.02
N SER A 227 -35.44 -4.11 -21.35
CA SER A 227 -36.18 -5.09 -20.56
C SER A 227 -35.77 -4.93 -19.10
N ASP A 228 -36.63 -4.24 -18.35
CA ASP A 228 -36.69 -4.26 -16.89
C ASP A 228 -36.80 -5.73 -16.41
N GLU A 229 -35.71 -6.32 -15.95
CA GLU A 229 -35.75 -7.46 -15.04
C GLU A 229 -35.00 -7.08 -13.76
N GLU A 230 -35.78 -7.03 -12.68
CA GLU A 230 -35.40 -6.69 -11.32
C GLU A 230 -34.48 -7.78 -10.75
N ASP A 231 -33.19 -7.70 -11.05
CA ASP A 231 -32.18 -8.36 -10.23
C ASP A 231 -31.69 -7.39 -9.16
N GLU A 232 -31.88 -7.77 -7.89
CA GLU A 232 -31.26 -7.16 -6.72
C GLU A 232 -29.74 -7.40 -6.73
N GLU A 233 -29.06 -7.07 -7.83
CA GLU A 233 -27.67 -6.68 -7.74
C GLU A 233 -27.65 -5.45 -6.84
N GLU A 234 -26.96 -5.54 -5.69
CA GLU A 234 -26.69 -4.38 -4.84
C GLU A 234 -26.36 -3.20 -5.74
N MET A 235 -27.30 -2.25 -5.88
CA MET A 235 -27.06 -1.00 -6.59
C MET A 235 -25.84 -0.38 -5.93
N LYS A 236 -24.65 -0.62 -6.49
CA LYS A 236 -23.40 -0.03 -6.02
C LYS A 236 -23.50 1.43 -6.39
N ILE A 237 -24.09 2.19 -5.46
CA ILE A 237 -24.20 3.63 -5.54
C ILE A 237 -22.77 4.13 -5.72
N ARG A 238 -22.41 4.52 -6.94
CA ARG A 238 -21.13 5.16 -7.24
C ARG A 238 -21.19 6.53 -6.58
N ASP A 239 -20.57 6.63 -5.41
CA ASP A 239 -20.52 7.87 -4.66
C ASP A 239 -19.55 8.85 -5.34
N GLU A 240 -20.08 9.75 -6.17
CA GLU A 240 -19.32 10.87 -6.74
C GLU A 240 -19.09 12.01 -5.72
N THR A 241 -19.66 11.92 -4.51
CA THR A 241 -19.68 13.05 -3.56
C THR A 241 -18.47 13.11 -2.63
N GLU A 242 -17.52 12.16 -2.73
CA GLU A 242 -16.28 12.08 -1.92
C GLU A 242 -16.50 12.31 -0.41
N THR A 243 -17.69 12.00 0.12
CA THR A 243 -18.10 12.41 1.47
C THR A 243 -17.22 11.80 2.56
N ASN A 244 -16.79 10.56 2.36
CA ASN A 244 -15.88 9.86 3.27
C ASN A 244 -14.51 10.54 3.36
N LEU A 245 -13.99 11.05 2.24
CA LEU A 245 -12.71 11.75 2.20
C LEU A 245 -12.80 13.11 2.90
N ILE A 246 -13.90 13.84 2.69
CA ILE A 246 -14.18 15.11 3.39
C ILE A 246 -14.32 14.88 4.91
N ASN A 247 -15.02 13.81 5.32
CA ASN A 247 -15.17 13.46 6.73
C ASN A 247 -13.82 13.09 7.37
N LEU A 248 -12.97 12.36 6.65
CA LEU A 248 -11.61 12.05 7.10
C LEU A 248 -10.78 13.33 7.27
N ARG A 249 -10.76 14.21 6.25
CA ARG A 249 -10.08 15.52 6.30
C ARG A 249 -10.54 16.35 7.50
N ARG A 250 -11.85 16.41 7.75
CA ARG A 250 -12.42 17.11 8.90
C ARG A 250 -11.97 16.51 10.24
N THR A 251 -11.90 15.18 10.32
CA THR A 251 -11.47 14.46 11.53
C THR A 251 -9.99 14.73 11.82
N ILE A 252 -9.13 14.69 10.80
CA ILE A 252 -7.70 15.01 10.93
C ILE A 252 -7.53 16.46 11.38
N TYR A 253 -8.21 17.41 10.72
CA TYR A 253 -8.18 18.83 11.08
C TYR A 253 -8.58 19.07 12.54
N LEU A 254 -9.72 18.52 12.98
CA LEU A 254 -10.19 18.66 14.36
C LEU A 254 -9.23 18.02 15.36
N THR A 255 -8.60 16.91 15.00
CA THR A 255 -7.62 16.23 15.87
C THR A 255 -6.36 17.08 16.06
N ILE A 256 -5.86 17.71 14.99
CA ILE A 256 -4.70 18.61 15.02
C ILE A 256 -5.02 19.86 15.84
N MET A 257 -6.20 20.46 15.65
CA MET A 257 -6.61 21.72 16.30
C MET A 257 -7.03 21.55 17.77
N SER A 258 -7.53 20.37 18.15
CA SER A 258 -7.93 20.07 19.54
C SER A 258 -6.76 19.65 20.43
N SER A 259 -5.60 19.38 19.85
CA SER A 259 -4.41 18.94 20.58
C SER A 259 -3.50 20.12 20.87
N VAL A 260 -2.91 20.16 22.07
CA VAL A 260 -2.02 21.25 22.49
C VAL A 260 -0.57 20.93 22.11
N ASP A 261 -0.15 19.69 22.36
CA ASP A 261 1.21 19.22 22.09
C ASP A 261 1.27 18.32 20.85
N PHE A 262 2.40 18.40 20.12
CA PHE A 262 2.60 17.63 18.89
C PHE A 262 2.66 16.11 19.16
N GLU A 263 3.11 15.69 20.33
CA GLU A 263 3.13 14.27 20.70
C GLU A 263 1.71 13.72 20.92
N GLU A 264 0.85 14.51 21.56
CA GLU A 264 -0.55 14.15 21.77
C GLU A 264 -1.28 14.06 20.42
N ALA A 265 -1.09 15.05 19.55
CA ALA A 265 -1.65 15.07 18.21
C ALA A 265 -1.18 13.86 17.39
N GLY A 266 0.12 13.58 17.38
CA GLY A 266 0.69 12.43 16.68
C GLY A 266 0.12 11.10 17.18
N HIS A 267 0.01 10.91 18.49
CA HIS A 267 -0.56 9.69 19.05
C HIS A 267 -2.07 9.53 18.76
N LYS A 268 -2.85 10.62 18.77
CA LYS A 268 -4.27 10.58 18.37
C LYS A 268 -4.44 10.27 16.89
N LEU A 269 -3.64 10.89 16.03
CA LEU A 269 -3.67 10.65 14.58
C LEU A 269 -3.29 9.20 14.23
N LEU A 270 -2.32 8.59 14.92
CA LEU A 270 -1.96 7.18 14.73
C LEU A 270 -3.04 6.20 15.21
N LYS A 271 -3.95 6.63 16.09
CA LYS A 271 -5.10 5.81 16.50
C LYS A 271 -6.23 5.80 15.49
N ILE A 272 -6.25 6.77 14.56
CA ILE A 272 -7.18 6.76 13.44
C ILE A 272 -6.73 5.65 12.50
N LYS A 273 -7.59 4.64 12.29
CA LYS A 273 -7.31 3.56 11.34
C LYS A 273 -7.44 4.14 9.93
N LEU A 274 -6.30 4.44 9.30
CA LEU A 274 -6.23 4.88 7.91
C LEU A 274 -6.26 3.65 7.00
N GLU A 275 -7.06 3.71 5.95
CA GLU A 275 -7.01 2.69 4.89
C GLU A 275 -5.79 2.90 3.97
N PRO A 276 -5.30 1.85 3.30
CA PRO A 276 -4.20 1.98 2.35
C PRO A 276 -4.51 3.04 1.28
N GLY A 277 -3.67 4.07 1.19
CA GLY A 277 -3.85 5.22 0.28
C GLY A 277 -4.31 6.52 0.96
N GLN A 278 -5.01 6.45 2.11
CA GLN A 278 -5.45 7.63 2.86
C GLN A 278 -4.30 8.33 3.62
N GLU A 279 -3.14 7.70 3.74
CA GLU A 279 -1.96 8.27 4.39
C GLU A 279 -1.44 9.53 3.69
N MET A 280 -1.64 9.64 2.37
CA MET A 280 -1.28 10.85 1.61
C MET A 280 -2.15 12.04 2.03
N GLU A 281 -3.45 11.81 2.25
CA GLU A 281 -4.39 12.84 2.70
C GLU A 281 -4.02 13.39 4.08
N LEU A 282 -3.46 12.56 4.97
CA LEU A 282 -2.93 13.02 6.25
C LEU A 282 -1.76 13.99 6.07
N CYS A 283 -0.81 13.68 5.18
CA CYS A 283 0.31 14.56 4.87
C CYS A 283 -0.15 15.88 4.23
N ILE A 284 -1.10 15.81 3.28
CA ILE A 284 -1.70 16.98 2.64
C ILE A 284 -2.41 17.84 3.67
N MET A 285 -3.23 17.25 4.53
CA MET A 285 -3.99 18.00 5.53
C MET A 285 -3.11 18.69 6.56
N LEU A 286 -2.07 18.01 7.03
CA LEU A 286 -1.09 18.61 7.94
C LEU A 286 -0.43 19.84 7.30
N LEU A 287 -0.07 19.74 6.01
CA LEU A 287 0.57 20.82 5.27
C LEU A 287 -0.40 21.98 4.99
N GLU A 288 -1.64 21.70 4.64
CA GLU A 288 -2.67 22.72 4.42
C GLU A 288 -2.99 23.48 5.71
N CYS A 289 -3.13 22.77 6.84
CA CYS A 289 -3.28 23.39 8.16
C CYS A 289 -2.12 24.34 8.46
N CYS A 290 -0.88 23.88 8.24
CA CYS A 290 0.32 24.69 8.43
C CYS A 290 0.33 25.92 7.50
N SER A 291 -0.15 25.78 6.25
CA SER A 291 -0.16 26.87 5.27
C SER A 291 -1.13 27.98 5.63
N GLN A 292 -2.27 27.64 6.25
CA GLN A 292 -3.37 28.57 6.52
C GLN A 292 -3.15 29.41 7.80
N GLU A 293 -2.19 29.02 8.64
CA GLU A 293 -1.86 29.77 9.85
C GLU A 293 -1.30 31.17 9.56
N ARG A 294 -1.56 32.12 10.46
CA ARG A 294 -1.05 33.50 10.29
C ARG A 294 0.48 33.57 10.38
N THR A 295 1.07 32.72 11.21
CA THR A 295 2.51 32.64 11.46
C THR A 295 2.91 31.18 11.61
N TYR A 296 4.06 30.81 11.06
CA TYR A 296 4.59 29.46 11.21
C TYR A 296 4.75 29.06 12.68
N LEU A 297 4.11 27.96 13.05
CA LEU A 297 4.25 27.33 14.36
C LEU A 297 5.16 26.11 14.24
N ARG A 298 6.18 26.03 15.11
CA ARG A 298 7.11 24.90 15.16
C ARG A 298 6.41 23.56 15.43
N TYR A 299 5.22 23.60 16.04
CA TYR A 299 4.34 22.46 16.27
C TYR A 299 4.15 21.60 15.00
N TYR A 300 3.86 22.20 13.84
CA TYR A 300 3.63 21.46 12.61
C TYR A 300 4.91 20.76 12.12
N GLY A 301 6.05 21.45 12.16
CA GLY A 301 7.35 20.88 11.79
C GLY A 301 7.71 19.66 12.65
N LEU A 302 7.54 19.75 13.97
CA LEU A 302 7.80 18.65 14.91
C LEU A 302 6.84 17.47 14.68
N LEU A 303 5.57 17.75 14.40
CA LEU A 303 4.59 16.72 14.06
C LEU A 303 4.96 15.99 12.77
N GLY A 304 5.31 16.74 11.71
CA GLY A 304 5.78 16.18 10.44
C GLY A 304 7.06 15.35 10.60
N GLN A 305 8.03 15.84 11.39
CA GLN A 305 9.26 15.12 11.72
C GLN A 305 8.94 13.77 12.38
N ARG A 306 8.04 13.77 13.36
CA ARG A 306 7.63 12.56 14.07
C ARG A 306 7.02 11.53 13.12
N PHE A 307 6.14 11.94 12.21
CA PHE A 307 5.57 11.03 11.21
C PHE A 307 6.61 10.44 10.26
N CYS A 308 7.54 11.26 9.76
CA CYS A 308 8.62 10.81 8.89
C CYS A 308 9.53 9.78 9.59
N MET A 309 9.78 9.94 10.89
CA MET A 309 10.62 9.03 11.68
C MET A 309 9.91 7.73 12.11
N ILE A 310 8.58 7.70 12.11
CA ILE A 310 7.81 6.50 12.50
C ILE A 310 7.67 5.52 11.34
N ASN A 311 7.27 6.01 10.16
CA ASN A 311 7.01 5.17 9.00
C ASN A 311 7.59 5.81 7.73
N LYS A 312 8.32 4.99 6.95
CA LYS A 312 8.93 5.42 5.69
C LYS A 312 7.88 5.84 4.65
N VAL A 313 6.68 5.27 4.70
CA VAL A 313 5.59 5.64 3.79
C VAL A 313 5.20 7.12 3.94
N HIS A 314 5.17 7.64 5.17
CA HIS A 314 4.91 9.07 5.40
C HIS A 314 6.04 9.95 4.87
N GLN A 315 7.29 9.50 4.97
CA GLN A 315 8.44 10.21 4.39
C GLN A 315 8.27 10.34 2.87
N GLU A 316 8.00 9.24 2.17
CA GLU A 316 7.75 9.24 0.72
C GLU A 316 6.54 10.10 0.32
N ASN A 317 5.48 10.11 1.13
CA ASN A 317 4.32 10.97 0.90
C ASN A 317 4.65 12.45 1.10
N PHE A 318 5.47 12.82 2.08
CA PHE A 318 5.94 14.20 2.25
C PHE A 318 6.87 14.65 1.12
N GLU A 319 7.67 13.75 0.53
CA GLU A 319 8.43 14.05 -0.69
C GLU A 319 7.51 14.37 -1.87
N LYS A 320 6.49 13.54 -2.10
CA LYS A 320 5.47 13.81 -3.14
C LYS A 320 4.75 15.13 -2.90
N CYS A 321 4.39 15.41 -1.64
CA CYS A 321 3.78 16.69 -1.26
C CYS A 321 4.72 17.87 -1.57
N PHE A 322 6.02 17.76 -1.33
CA PHE A 322 6.99 18.81 -1.66
C PHE A 322 6.97 19.13 -3.16
N VAL A 323 7.03 18.10 -4.02
CA VAL A 323 7.01 18.26 -5.48
C VAL A 323 5.70 18.89 -5.96
N GLN A 324 4.56 18.43 -5.44
CA GLN A 324 3.25 18.97 -5.78
C GLN A 324 3.08 20.42 -5.31
N GLN A 325 3.56 20.77 -4.11
CA GLN A 325 3.52 22.14 -3.64
C GLN A 325 4.43 23.04 -4.48
N TYR A 326 5.65 22.56 -4.80
CA TYR A 326 6.59 23.34 -5.59
C TYR A 326 6.07 23.69 -6.99
N SER A 327 5.40 22.74 -7.66
CA SER A 327 4.78 23.00 -8.97
C SER A 327 3.63 24.02 -8.91
N MET A 328 2.89 24.06 -7.79
CA MET A 328 1.77 24.97 -7.57
C MET A 328 2.13 26.26 -6.80
N ILE A 329 3.42 26.54 -6.55
CA ILE A 329 3.91 27.72 -5.81
C ILE A 329 3.37 29.04 -6.35
N HIS A 330 3.19 29.16 -7.67
CA HIS A 330 2.73 30.38 -8.32
C HIS A 330 1.29 30.76 -7.92
N ARG A 331 0.48 29.80 -7.44
CA ARG A 331 -0.90 30.01 -6.98
C ARG A 331 -0.99 30.36 -5.49
N LEU A 332 0.08 30.14 -4.74
CA LEU A 332 0.11 30.34 -3.30
C LEU A 332 0.39 31.81 -2.94
N GLU A 333 -0.35 32.31 -1.96
CA GLU A 333 -0.11 33.64 -1.39
C GLU A 333 1.20 33.69 -0.59
N THR A 334 1.75 34.89 -0.40
CA THR A 334 3.05 35.11 0.26
C THR A 334 3.13 34.57 1.68
N ASN A 335 2.03 34.59 2.45
CA ASN A 335 1.98 34.01 3.80
C ASN A 335 2.04 32.48 3.76
N LYS A 336 1.28 31.86 2.86
CA LYS A 336 1.27 30.40 2.67
C LYS A 336 2.65 29.91 2.25
N LEU A 337 3.28 30.60 1.29
CA LEU A 337 4.65 30.30 0.86
C LEU A 337 5.65 30.34 2.02
N ARG A 338 5.54 31.35 2.90
CA ARG A 338 6.42 31.47 4.07
C ARG A 338 6.28 30.29 5.02
N ASN A 339 5.05 29.90 5.36
CA ASN A 339 4.82 28.80 6.31
C ASN A 339 5.25 27.46 5.72
N VAL A 340 4.90 27.19 4.45
CA VAL A 340 5.28 25.95 3.77
C VAL A 340 6.80 25.85 3.61
N ALA A 341 7.49 26.95 3.28
CA ALA A 341 8.95 26.98 3.21
C ALA A 341 9.60 26.67 4.57
N LYS A 342 9.12 27.30 5.65
CA LYS A 342 9.61 27.04 7.01
C LYS A 342 9.35 25.60 7.48
N PHE A 343 8.21 25.03 7.10
CA PHE A 343 7.86 23.64 7.39
C PHE A 343 8.88 22.68 6.75
N PHE A 344 9.11 22.79 5.43
CA PHE A 344 10.07 21.93 4.74
C PHE A 344 11.52 22.19 5.16
N ALA A 345 11.89 23.43 5.48
CA ALA A 345 13.20 23.73 6.06
C ALA A 345 13.42 23.02 7.40
N HIS A 346 12.37 22.90 8.23
CA HIS A 346 12.46 22.16 9.49
C HIS A 346 12.66 20.65 9.26
N LEU A 347 11.92 20.06 8.32
CA LEU A 347 12.05 18.63 7.99
C LEU A 347 13.42 18.28 7.40
N LEU A 348 13.95 19.13 6.50
CA LEU A 348 15.29 18.98 5.94
C LEU A 348 16.38 19.20 6.99
N GLY A 349 16.22 20.22 7.85
CA GLY A 349 17.19 20.53 8.90
C GLY A 349 17.26 19.50 10.03
N THR A 350 16.24 18.65 10.19
CA THR A 350 16.20 17.56 11.17
C THR A 350 16.50 16.18 10.56
N ASP A 351 16.95 16.13 9.30
CA ASP A 351 17.18 14.92 8.52
C ASP A 351 15.95 13.97 8.45
N ALA A 352 14.74 14.54 8.58
CA ALA A 352 13.48 13.80 8.49
C ALA A 352 13.05 13.59 7.03
N LEU A 353 13.36 14.55 6.16
CA LEU A 353 13.23 14.42 4.71
C LEU A 353 14.61 14.32 4.07
N PRO A 354 14.79 13.46 3.05
CA PRO A 354 16.08 13.36 2.40
C PRO A 354 16.27 14.54 1.43
N TRP A 355 17.53 14.94 1.23
CA TRP A 355 17.86 16.18 0.53
C TRP A 355 17.71 16.10 -0.99
N HIS A 356 17.47 14.91 -1.58
CA HIS A 356 17.24 14.76 -3.02
C HIS A 356 15.99 15.49 -3.51
N VAL A 357 15.04 15.82 -2.63
CA VAL A 357 13.87 16.65 -2.98
C VAL A 357 14.26 18.03 -3.50
N LEU A 358 15.46 18.52 -3.17
CA LEU A 358 15.97 19.78 -3.69
C LEU A 358 16.33 19.73 -5.18
N ALA A 359 16.50 18.53 -5.77
CA ALA A 359 16.80 18.37 -7.21
C ALA A 359 15.70 18.91 -8.12
N TYR A 360 14.45 18.94 -7.64
CA TYR A 360 13.30 19.49 -8.36
C TYR A 360 13.32 21.02 -8.44
N ILE A 361 14.15 21.69 -7.63
CA ILE A 361 14.32 23.14 -7.67
C ILE A 361 15.36 23.48 -8.74
N ARG A 362 14.92 24.11 -9.83
CA ARG A 362 15.82 24.66 -10.86
C ARG A 362 15.97 26.16 -10.67
N LEU A 363 17.20 26.63 -10.50
CA LEU A 363 17.51 28.05 -10.30
C LEU A 363 18.04 28.69 -11.59
N THR A 364 17.18 28.84 -12.59
CA THR A 364 17.48 29.51 -13.87
C THR A 364 16.65 30.79 -14.03
N GLU A 365 17.07 31.71 -14.90
CA GLU A 365 16.31 32.93 -15.18
C GLU A 365 14.96 32.64 -15.86
N GLU A 366 14.92 31.62 -16.71
CA GLU A 366 13.76 31.24 -17.55
C GLU A 366 12.72 30.39 -16.78
N ASP A 367 13.14 29.47 -15.91
CA ASP A 367 12.22 28.56 -15.21
C ASP A 367 11.76 29.07 -13.83
N THR A 368 12.34 30.16 -13.31
CA THR A 368 12.02 30.65 -11.96
C THR A 368 11.04 31.82 -11.95
N THR A 369 9.89 31.62 -11.30
CA THR A 369 8.94 32.70 -11.01
C THR A 369 9.35 33.53 -9.79
N SER A 370 8.78 34.72 -9.62
CA SER A 370 8.98 35.54 -8.41
C SER A 370 8.58 34.81 -7.12
N SER A 371 7.48 34.04 -7.15
CA SER A 371 7.02 33.22 -6.03
C SER A 371 8.01 32.11 -5.69
N SER A 372 8.56 31.42 -6.70
CA SER A 372 9.60 30.39 -6.52
C SER A 372 10.86 30.98 -5.88
N ARG A 373 11.28 32.18 -6.29
CA ARG A 373 12.43 32.88 -5.70
C ARG A 373 12.19 33.25 -4.24
N ILE A 374 11.00 33.71 -3.89
CA ILE A 374 10.63 34.02 -2.49
C ILE A 374 10.63 32.74 -1.64
N PHE A 375 10.09 31.65 -2.18
CA PHE A 375 10.07 30.35 -1.49
C PHE A 375 11.48 29.85 -1.19
N ILE A 376 12.35 29.79 -2.21
CA ILE A 376 13.75 29.35 -2.06
C ILE A 376 14.50 30.26 -1.09
N LYS A 377 14.28 31.59 -1.16
CA LYS A 377 14.85 32.54 -0.21
C LYS A 377 14.50 32.19 1.24
N ILE A 378 13.22 31.95 1.54
CA ILE A 378 12.77 31.66 2.90
C ILE A 378 13.27 30.29 3.35
N LEU A 379 13.22 29.28 2.47
CA LEU A 379 13.69 27.91 2.74
C LEU A 379 15.16 27.90 3.20
N PHE A 380 16.06 28.53 2.43
CA PHE A 380 17.48 28.54 2.74
C PHE A 380 17.85 29.46 3.91
N GLN A 381 17.10 30.56 4.12
CA GLN A 381 17.28 31.39 5.32
C GLN A 381 16.96 30.59 6.59
N GLU A 382 15.83 29.88 6.61
CA GLU A 382 15.44 29.07 7.76
C GLU A 382 16.39 27.88 7.98
N LEU A 383 16.83 27.22 6.90
CA LEU A 383 17.85 26.15 6.99
C LEU A 383 19.16 26.67 7.59
N SER A 384 19.60 27.86 7.18
CA SER A 384 20.79 28.49 7.75
C SER A 384 20.61 28.90 9.21
N GLU A 385 19.40 29.26 9.64
CA GLU A 385 19.09 29.55 11.04
C GLU A 385 19.11 28.28 11.91
N HIS A 386 18.63 27.15 11.38
CA HIS A 386 18.60 25.87 12.11
C HIS A 386 19.97 25.17 12.17
N LEU A 387 20.68 25.04 11.05
CA LEU A 387 21.93 24.27 10.95
C LEU A 387 23.19 25.14 11.15
N GLY A 388 23.07 26.44 10.86
CA GLY A 388 24.21 27.33 10.71
C GLY A 388 24.88 27.23 9.33
N ILE A 389 25.51 28.33 8.89
CA ILE A 389 26.08 28.46 7.53
C ILE A 389 27.19 27.45 7.22
N ARG A 390 27.97 27.03 8.22
CA ARG A 390 29.10 26.11 8.03
C ARG A 390 28.63 24.69 7.75
N LEU A 391 27.73 24.19 8.60
CA LEU A 391 27.21 22.84 8.50
C LEU A 391 26.32 22.67 7.26
N LEU A 392 25.58 23.73 6.91
CA LEU A 392 24.85 23.80 5.65
C LEU A 392 25.79 23.71 4.44
N ASN A 393 26.93 24.41 4.46
CA ASN A 393 27.91 24.36 3.36
C ASN A 393 28.58 22.98 3.25
N GLU A 394 28.87 22.32 4.38
CA GLU A 394 29.40 20.96 4.38
C GLU A 394 28.42 19.98 3.72
N ARG A 395 27.15 20.01 4.14
CA ARG A 395 26.09 19.12 3.58
C ARG A 395 25.81 19.39 2.11
N LEU A 396 25.82 20.64 1.66
CA LEU A 396 25.60 20.98 0.26
C LEU A 396 26.78 20.59 -0.65
N ASN A 397 27.95 20.33 -0.08
CA ASN A 397 29.15 19.88 -0.81
C ASN A 397 29.42 18.38 -0.66
N ASP A 398 28.51 17.62 -0.06
CA ASP A 398 28.66 16.17 0.08
C ASP A 398 28.73 15.49 -1.31
N PRO A 399 29.80 14.73 -1.62
CA PRO A 399 30.04 14.18 -2.97
C PRO A 399 28.96 13.21 -3.46
N THR A 400 28.23 12.57 -2.55
CA THR A 400 27.18 11.58 -2.87
C THR A 400 25.87 12.22 -3.33
N MET A 401 25.64 13.50 -2.99
CA MET A 401 24.38 14.21 -3.26
C MET A 401 24.54 15.31 -4.32
N GLN A 402 25.72 15.39 -4.94
CA GLN A 402 26.09 16.50 -5.83
C GLN A 402 25.21 16.58 -7.08
N ASP A 403 24.78 15.43 -7.61
CA ASP A 403 23.84 15.33 -8.74
C ASP A 403 22.47 15.94 -8.40
N SER A 404 22.04 15.87 -7.14
CA SER A 404 20.77 16.46 -6.68
C SER A 404 20.85 17.98 -6.52
N PHE A 405 22.05 18.56 -6.44
CA PHE A 405 22.24 20.00 -6.25
C PHE A 405 22.64 20.74 -7.53
N GLU A 406 22.89 20.01 -8.63
CA GLU A 406 23.25 20.59 -9.93
C GLU A 406 22.17 21.57 -10.44
N SER A 407 20.90 21.26 -10.21
CA SER A 407 19.76 22.14 -10.54
C SER A 407 19.76 23.49 -9.81
N ILE A 408 20.30 23.54 -8.58
CA ILE A 408 20.37 24.76 -7.74
C ILE A 408 21.69 25.51 -7.95
N PHE A 409 22.76 24.76 -8.21
CA PHE A 409 24.11 25.24 -8.46
C PHE A 409 24.56 24.90 -9.90
N PRO A 410 23.91 25.50 -10.93
CA PRO A 410 24.16 25.14 -12.31
C PRO A 410 25.58 25.50 -12.74
N LYS A 411 26.27 24.53 -13.33
CA LYS A 411 27.62 24.67 -13.93
C LYS A 411 27.60 24.76 -15.45
N ASP A 412 26.44 24.57 -16.08
CA ASP A 412 26.29 24.45 -17.53
C ASP A 412 26.58 25.77 -18.28
N ASN A 413 25.92 26.84 -17.86
CA ASN A 413 25.99 28.13 -18.53
C ASN A 413 26.46 29.23 -17.57
N PRO A 414 27.48 30.03 -17.94
CA PRO A 414 27.97 31.13 -17.10
C PRO A 414 26.88 32.12 -16.67
N LYS A 415 25.83 32.30 -17.48
CA LYS A 415 24.69 33.15 -17.11
C LYS A 415 23.93 32.58 -15.90
N ASN A 416 23.62 31.29 -15.92
CA ASN A 416 22.91 30.60 -14.82
C ASN A 416 23.77 30.53 -13.55
N THR A 417 25.08 30.29 -13.69
CA THR A 417 26.02 30.33 -12.57
C THR A 417 26.07 31.70 -11.91
N ARG A 418 26.15 32.79 -12.70
CA ARG A 418 26.10 34.17 -12.18
C ARG A 418 24.76 34.47 -11.50
N PHE A 419 23.65 34.01 -12.09
CA PHE A 419 22.32 34.17 -11.52
C PHE A 419 22.20 33.51 -10.14
N SER A 420 22.66 32.26 -10.00
CA SER A 420 22.67 31.54 -8.71
C SER A 420 23.54 32.26 -7.65
N ILE A 421 24.75 32.72 -8.02
CA ILE A 421 25.62 33.50 -7.13
C ILE A 421 24.94 34.81 -6.68
N ASN A 422 24.37 35.58 -7.61
CA ASN A 422 23.69 36.83 -7.31
C ASN A 422 22.45 36.61 -6.43
N PHE A 423 21.73 35.52 -6.66
CA PHE A 423 20.57 35.15 -5.87
C PHE A 423 20.95 34.85 -4.41
N PHE A 424 21.87 33.92 -4.16
CA PHE A 424 22.26 33.57 -2.78
C PHE A 424 22.99 34.70 -2.04
N THR A 425 23.73 35.57 -2.75
CA THR A 425 24.29 36.79 -2.15
C THR A 425 23.22 37.79 -1.76
N SER A 426 22.19 37.98 -2.58
CA SER A 426 21.05 38.86 -2.24
C SER A 426 20.23 38.37 -1.04
N ILE A 427 20.27 37.05 -0.76
CA ILE A 427 19.60 36.42 0.39
C ILE A 427 20.44 36.54 1.67
N GLY A 428 21.73 36.86 1.57
CA GLY A 428 22.68 36.91 2.68
C GLY A 428 23.43 35.60 2.93
N LEU A 429 23.34 34.62 2.01
CA LEU A 429 23.95 33.29 2.13
C LEU A 429 25.11 33.10 1.14
N GLY A 430 25.94 34.14 0.98
CA GLY A 430 27.03 34.14 0.00
C GLY A 430 28.10 33.08 0.24
N GLY A 431 28.27 32.60 1.49
CA GLY A 431 29.28 31.59 1.86
C GLY A 431 29.05 30.21 1.24
N ILE A 432 27.81 29.90 0.83
CA ILE A 432 27.48 28.62 0.16
C ILE A 432 27.95 28.63 -1.30
N THR A 433 28.17 29.81 -1.88
CA THR A 433 28.52 29.97 -3.30
C THR A 433 30.03 30.05 -3.56
N GLU A 434 30.88 29.78 -2.56
CA GLU A 434 32.34 29.87 -2.70
C GLU A 434 32.87 28.95 -3.82
N ASN A 435 32.41 27.69 -3.86
CA ASN A 435 32.79 26.72 -4.89
C ASN A 435 32.35 27.15 -6.30
N LEU A 436 31.18 27.78 -6.44
CA LEU A 436 30.71 28.30 -7.73
C LEU A 436 31.49 29.54 -8.18
N ARG A 437 31.93 30.38 -7.24
CA ARG A 437 32.79 31.54 -7.55
C ARG A 437 34.18 31.08 -8.01
N GLU A 438 34.74 30.06 -7.38
CA GLU A 438 36.00 29.44 -7.81
C GLU A 438 35.85 28.78 -9.19
N TYR A 439 34.74 28.08 -9.43
CA TYR A 439 34.42 27.51 -10.73
C TYR A 439 34.32 28.59 -11.82
N LEU A 440 33.62 29.70 -11.54
CA LEU A 440 33.49 30.82 -12.47
C LEU A 440 34.84 31.51 -12.75
N LYS A 441 35.72 31.63 -11.75
CA LYS A 441 37.09 32.14 -11.92
C LYS A 441 37.98 31.22 -12.76
N ASN A 442 37.79 29.91 -12.65
CA ASN A 442 38.55 28.90 -13.39
C ASN A 442 37.95 28.58 -14.77
N MET A 443 36.69 28.96 -15.02
CA MET A 443 35.97 28.68 -16.26
C MET A 443 36.66 29.22 -17.53
N PRO A 444 37.25 30.43 -17.56
CA PRO A 444 38.01 30.90 -18.74
C PRO A 444 39.20 29.99 -19.09
N ARG A 445 39.84 29.38 -18.07
CA ARG A 445 40.93 28.41 -18.27
C ARG A 445 40.42 27.06 -18.79
N LEU A 446 39.27 26.59 -18.30
CA LEU A 446 38.65 25.34 -18.75
C LEU A 446 38.09 25.43 -20.19
N ILE A 447 37.51 26.57 -20.59
CA ILE A 447 37.03 26.80 -21.97
C ILE A 447 38.21 26.81 -22.96
N MET A 448 39.33 27.45 -22.58
CA MET A 448 40.56 27.43 -23.38
C MET A 448 41.16 26.02 -23.49
N GLN A 449 41.01 25.19 -22.46
CA GLN A 449 41.48 23.79 -22.44
C GLN A 449 40.54 22.84 -23.21
N GLN A 450 39.22 23.09 -23.20
CA GLN A 450 38.24 22.36 -24.03
C GLN A 450 38.37 22.71 -25.52
N GLN A 451 38.65 23.97 -25.87
CA GLN A 451 38.92 24.36 -27.25
C GLN A 451 40.24 23.77 -27.78
N GLN A 452 41.21 23.47 -26.92
CA GLN A 452 42.46 22.79 -27.30
C GLN A 452 42.33 21.26 -27.39
N ALA A 453 41.24 20.66 -26.89
CA ALA A 453 41.06 19.21 -26.81
C ALA A 453 40.19 18.59 -27.93
N ALA A 454 39.74 19.37 -28.91
CA ALA A 454 39.07 18.85 -30.11
C ALA A 454 40.08 18.67 -31.27
N PRO A 455 40.39 17.44 -31.71
CA PRO A 455 41.14 17.22 -32.95
C PRO A 455 40.18 16.92 -34.11
N SER A 456 40.20 17.73 -35.16
CA SER A 456 40.17 17.27 -36.56
C SER A 456 40.16 18.47 -37.51
N GLY A 457 41.08 18.42 -38.47
CA GLY A 457 41.10 19.34 -39.59
C GLY A 457 40.04 19.01 -40.63
N SER A 458 39.51 20.05 -41.27
CA SER A 458 39.50 20.17 -42.72
C SER A 458 39.34 21.65 -43.08
N GLU A 459 40.28 22.15 -43.89
CA GLU A 459 40.22 23.37 -44.69
C GLU A 459 39.02 23.25 -45.67
N SER A 460 38.28 24.27 -46.10
CA SER A 460 38.67 25.61 -46.56
C SER A 460 37.44 26.51 -46.82
N GLU A 461 37.64 27.81 -46.59
CA GLU A 461 37.11 29.01 -47.30
C GLU A 461 35.62 29.37 -47.23
N ASP A 462 35.32 30.45 -46.49
CA ASP A 462 34.87 31.71 -47.13
C ASP A 462 35.03 32.89 -46.14
N GLU A 463 35.94 33.81 -46.45
CA GLU A 463 36.05 35.11 -45.81
C GLU A 463 35.17 36.14 -46.52
N SER A 464 34.37 36.88 -45.77
CA SER A 464 34.21 38.32 -45.98
C SER A 464 33.81 38.97 -44.67
N GLY A 465 34.68 39.85 -44.19
CA GLY A 465 34.68 40.35 -42.82
C GLY A 465 33.77 41.54 -42.55
N SER A 466 33.79 41.96 -41.30
CA SER A 466 33.52 43.32 -40.85
C SER A 466 34.17 43.52 -39.49
N SER A 467 35.00 44.56 -39.45
CA SER A 467 36.00 44.95 -38.46
C SER A 467 35.44 45.45 -37.12
N ASP A 468 36.17 45.09 -36.06
CA ASP A 468 36.65 45.91 -34.94
C ASP A 468 35.86 47.17 -34.53
N THR A 469 35.48 47.24 -33.25
CA THR A 469 35.93 48.32 -32.35
C THR A 469 35.83 47.91 -30.88
N SER A 470 36.97 48.01 -30.20
CA SER A 470 37.23 47.99 -28.76
C SER A 470 36.89 49.32 -28.07
N SER A 471 36.46 49.28 -26.80
CA SER A 471 36.83 50.17 -25.65
C SER A 471 35.70 50.12 -24.60
N SER A 472 35.87 49.60 -23.39
CA SER A 472 36.65 50.13 -22.25
C SER A 472 36.20 51.52 -21.81
N GLU A 473 35.35 51.61 -20.77
CA GLU A 473 35.33 52.77 -19.86
C GLU A 473 35.13 52.28 -18.42
N GLU A 474 36.16 52.54 -17.61
CA GLU A 474 36.11 52.59 -16.15
C GLU A 474 35.62 53.99 -15.76
N ASP A 475 34.67 54.11 -14.83
CA ASP A 475 34.37 55.37 -14.17
C ASP A 475 34.73 55.25 -12.68
N SER A 476 35.78 55.96 -12.30
CA SER A 476 36.13 56.40 -10.96
C SER A 476 36.34 57.92 -11.00
N GLU A 477 36.38 58.56 -9.82
CA GLU A 477 36.57 59.99 -9.51
C GLU A 477 35.23 60.70 -9.22
N SER A 478 34.82 60.95 -7.96
CA SER A 478 35.36 61.75 -6.85
C SER A 478 34.84 63.19 -6.78
N ASP A 479 34.63 63.61 -5.54
CA ASP A 479 34.09 64.87 -5.03
C ASP A 479 34.59 66.17 -5.65
N SER A 480 33.72 67.18 -5.67
CA SER A 480 34.03 68.49 -5.04
C SER A 480 32.76 69.35 -4.89
N GLY A 481 32.61 69.94 -3.72
CA GLY A 481 31.44 70.74 -3.34
C GLY A 481 31.59 72.24 -3.56
N SER A 482 30.52 72.97 -3.27
CA SER A 482 30.61 74.34 -2.79
C SER A 482 29.36 74.74 -2.01
N SER A 483 29.62 75.31 -0.84
CA SER A 483 28.75 75.85 0.18
C SER A 483 27.96 77.10 -0.21
N SER A 484 26.78 77.29 0.38
CA SER A 484 26.38 78.61 0.89
C SER A 484 25.27 78.50 1.94
N SER A 485 25.49 79.21 3.03
CA SER A 485 24.75 79.29 4.28
C SER A 485 23.73 80.44 4.31
N ASP A 486 22.56 80.21 4.91
CA ASP A 486 21.74 81.14 5.73
C ASP A 486 20.51 80.33 6.22
N GLY A 487 19.92 80.44 7.40
CA GLY A 487 19.82 81.55 8.34
C GLY A 487 18.33 81.82 8.65
N SER A 488 17.81 81.20 9.72
CA SER A 488 16.75 81.72 10.63
C SER A 488 15.21 81.58 10.38
N GLU A 489 14.51 81.43 11.53
CA GLU A 489 13.09 81.73 11.90
C GLU A 489 11.96 80.74 11.51
N ARG A 490 11.30 80.04 12.47
CA ARG A 490 10.19 80.44 13.40
C ARG A 490 8.87 80.87 12.72
N ASP A 491 7.84 80.00 12.79
CA ASP A 491 6.45 80.29 13.24
C ASP A 491 5.57 79.04 13.02
N ARG A 492 4.87 78.41 13.99
CA ARG A 492 3.75 78.80 14.86
C ARG A 492 2.43 79.22 14.15
N ARG A 493 1.49 78.26 14.16
CA ARG A 493 0.02 78.34 14.40
C ARG A 493 -0.96 78.54 13.22
N ARG A 494 -1.97 77.63 13.19
CA ARG A 494 -3.46 77.81 13.20
C ARG A 494 -4.12 76.88 12.17
N ARG A 495 -4.83 75.81 12.57
CA ARG A 495 -6.21 75.72 13.10
C ARG A 495 -7.29 76.04 12.05
N SER A 496 -8.01 75.02 11.58
CA SER A 496 -9.42 75.12 11.19
C SER A 496 -10.09 73.75 11.15
N LYS A 497 -10.89 73.47 12.18
CA LYS A 497 -12.04 72.55 12.13
C LYS A 497 -13.19 73.33 11.51
N ARG A 498 -13.94 72.75 10.56
CA ARG A 498 -15.33 73.14 10.32
C ARG A 498 -16.20 71.90 10.08
N ARG A 499 -17.08 71.65 11.04
CA ARG A 499 -18.33 70.89 10.93
C ARG A 499 -19.46 71.86 10.52
N ARG A 500 -20.42 71.39 9.73
CA ARG A 500 -21.89 71.58 9.83
C ARG A 500 -22.54 70.74 8.70
N ARG A 501 -23.35 69.72 9.06
CA ARG A 501 -24.83 69.76 9.18
C ARG A 501 -25.49 70.13 7.85
N ASP A 502 -26.20 69.18 7.24
CA ASP A 502 -27.59 68.88 7.61
C ASP A 502 -27.80 67.38 7.80
#